data_AF-A0A653K7B5-F1
#
_entry.id   AF-A0A653K7B5-F1
#
_cell.length_a   1.000
_cell.length_b   1.000
_cell.length_c   1.000
_cell.angle_alpha   90.00
_cell.angle_beta   90.00
_cell.angle_gamma   90.00
#
_symmetry.space_group_name_H-M   'P 1'
#
loop_
_entity.id
_entity.type
_entity.pdbx_description
1 polymer ?
#
loop_
_entity_poly.entity_id
_entity_poly.type
_entity_poly.pdbx_seq_one_letter_code
_entity_poly.pdbx_strand_id
1 'polypeptide(L)'
;MGKTRGFTLIELMVAITVMAVIAMMAIPSFGNLVAKKQLDTTTKELALVFGEARGQAISLGKNITIKFECPPSPASCLNTSETLFWISPHDDIEMTSDAIDVTFTGLGIAKQRTKMVLNENFDENQPDSLELDPPTNANPSKVEAIVPLVFTLCNADIEESRTITVSKFGTVDGITSGTCS
;
A
#
# COMPACT_ATOMS: atom_id res chain seq x y z
N MET A 1 -50.06 41.84 28.17
CA MET A 1 -50.20 41.86 26.70
C MET A 1 -48.80 41.78 26.06
N GLY A 2 -48.44 40.65 25.46
CA GLY A 2 -47.19 40.52 24.71
C GLY A 2 -47.32 41.19 23.34
N LYS A 3 -46.45 42.17 23.05
CA LYS A 3 -46.41 42.84 21.75
C LYS A 3 -45.74 41.92 20.73
N THR A 4 -46.49 41.44 19.75
CA THR A 4 -45.95 40.71 18.60
C THR A 4 -45.04 41.65 17.81
N ARG A 5 -43.73 41.40 17.85
CA ARG A 5 -42.73 42.10 17.02
C ARG A 5 -42.67 41.37 15.68
N GLY A 6 -43.17 42.01 14.61
CA GLY A 6 -43.03 41.52 13.24
C GLY A 6 -41.69 41.93 12.64
N PHE A 7 -41.16 41.10 11.75
CA PHE A 7 -39.97 41.40 10.94
C PHE A 7 -40.28 42.48 9.91
N THR A 8 -39.33 43.38 9.66
CA THR A 8 -39.45 44.36 8.57
C THR A 8 -38.94 43.79 7.25
N LEU A 9 -39.47 44.25 6.13
CA LEU A 9 -39.01 43.83 4.80
C LEU A 9 -37.51 44.08 4.58
N ILE A 10 -36.99 45.19 5.13
CA ILE A 10 -35.58 45.55 5.00
C ILE A 10 -34.68 44.60 5.80
N GLU A 11 -35.13 44.14 6.97
CA GLU A 11 -34.39 43.19 7.80
C GLU A 11 -34.29 41.82 7.13
N LEU A 12 -35.37 41.39 6.46
CA LEU A 12 -35.36 40.17 5.65
C LEU A 12 -34.38 40.29 4.46
N MET A 13 -34.39 41.42 3.75
CA MET A 13 -33.46 41.66 2.65
C MET A 13 -31.99 41.62 3.10
N VAL A 14 -31.66 42.30 4.20
CA VAL A 14 -30.29 42.29 4.74
C VAL A 14 -29.90 40.89 5.20
N ALA A 15 -30.81 40.15 5.86
CA ALA A 15 -30.54 38.79 6.33
C ALA A 15 -30.23 37.82 5.18
N ILE A 16 -31.02 37.84 4.09
CA ILE A 16 -30.75 36.98 2.91
C ILE A 16 -29.45 37.39 2.20
N THR A 17 -29.13 38.69 2.17
CA THR A 17 -27.87 39.17 1.56
C THR A 17 -26.66 38.71 2.35
N VAL A 18 -26.69 38.85 3.69
CA VAL A 18 -25.59 38.38 4.56
C VAL A 18 -25.46 36.86 4.48
N MET A 19 -26.58 36.14 4.49
CA MET A 19 -26.58 34.68 4.35
C MET A 19 -25.99 34.23 3.00
N ALA A 20 -26.29 34.94 1.90
CA ALA A 20 -25.72 34.66 0.59
C ALA A 20 -24.19 34.86 0.54
N VAL A 21 -23.67 35.93 1.16
CA VAL A 21 -22.22 36.18 1.24
C VAL A 21 -21.52 35.09 2.03
N ILE A 22 -22.07 34.68 3.18
CA ILE A 22 -21.50 33.61 4.01
C ILE A 22 -21.53 32.27 3.28
N ALA A 23 -22.63 31.95 2.59
CA ALA A 23 -22.77 30.71 1.83
C ALA A 23 -21.71 30.58 0.72
N MET A 24 -21.33 31.69 0.06
CA MET A 24 -20.28 31.68 -0.97
C MET A 24 -18.87 31.42 -0.41
N MET A 25 -18.61 31.73 0.86
CA MET A 25 -17.30 31.50 1.50
C MET A 25 -17.17 30.09 2.10
N ALA A 26 -18.27 29.34 2.20
CA ALA A 26 -18.36 28.12 3.00
C ALA A 26 -18.13 26.82 2.21
N ILE A 27 -17.22 26.80 1.23
CA ILE A 27 -16.83 25.56 0.53
C ILE A 27 -15.53 25.03 1.15
N PRO A 28 -15.58 24.04 2.06
CA PRO A 28 -14.37 23.37 2.51
C PRO A 28 -13.75 22.57 1.35
N SER A 29 -12.42 22.60 1.24
CA SER A 29 -11.69 21.70 0.34
C SER A 29 -11.77 20.28 0.89
N PHE A 30 -12.59 19.44 0.27
CA PHE A 30 -12.71 18.02 0.62
C PHE A 30 -11.64 17.14 -0.06
N GLY A 31 -10.78 17.69 -0.92
CA GLY A 31 -9.79 16.93 -1.69
C GLY A 31 -8.92 16.04 -0.81
N ASN A 32 -8.24 16.63 0.18
CA ASN A 32 -7.35 15.88 1.07
C ASN A 32 -8.08 14.84 1.91
N LEU A 33 -9.34 15.12 2.31
CA LEU A 33 -10.15 14.15 3.04
C LEU A 33 -10.48 12.93 2.16
N VAL A 34 -10.83 13.17 0.89
CA VAL A 34 -11.12 12.11 -0.08
C VAL A 34 -9.86 11.30 -0.38
N ALA A 35 -8.73 11.94 -0.67
CA ALA A 35 -7.44 11.26 -0.91
C ALA A 35 -7.03 10.39 0.29
N LYS A 36 -7.16 10.93 1.52
CA LYS A 36 -6.90 10.16 2.74
C LYS A 36 -7.82 8.95 2.89
N LYS A 37 -9.10 9.07 2.53
CA LYS A 37 -10.06 7.96 2.54
C LYS A 37 -9.76 6.92 1.46
N GLN A 38 -9.30 7.33 0.28
CA GLN A 38 -8.84 6.43 -0.77
C GLN A 38 -7.62 5.64 -0.27
N LEU A 39 -6.59 6.32 0.25
CA LEU A 39 -5.41 5.68 0.84
C LEU A 39 -5.78 4.67 1.94
N ASP A 40 -6.63 5.05 2.89
CA ASP A 40 -7.11 4.15 3.95
C ASP A 40 -7.86 2.92 3.39
N THR A 41 -8.65 3.11 2.33
CA THR A 41 -9.47 2.06 1.72
C THR A 41 -8.60 1.10 0.91
N THR A 42 -7.71 1.62 0.06
CA THR A 42 -6.76 0.84 -0.74
C THR A 42 -5.83 0.02 0.15
N THR A 43 -5.39 0.58 1.28
CA THR A 43 -4.59 -0.16 2.26
C THR A 43 -5.36 -1.33 2.88
N LYS A 44 -6.64 -1.11 3.22
CA LYS A 44 -7.49 -2.18 3.75
C LYS A 44 -7.78 -3.25 2.71
N GLU A 45 -7.96 -2.86 1.45
CA GLU A 45 -8.10 -3.80 0.34
C GLU A 45 -6.87 -4.70 0.22
N LEU A 46 -5.66 -4.13 0.25
CA LEU A 46 -4.42 -4.91 0.26
C LEU A 46 -4.34 -5.87 1.47
N ALA A 47 -4.75 -5.41 2.66
CA ALA A 47 -4.84 -6.28 3.84
C ALA A 47 -5.84 -7.44 3.65
N LEU A 48 -6.96 -7.19 2.95
CA LEU A 48 -7.92 -8.24 2.59
C LEU A 48 -7.31 -9.23 1.59
N VAL A 49 -6.55 -8.78 0.59
CA VAL A 49 -5.85 -9.68 -0.35
C VAL A 49 -4.86 -10.59 0.37
N PHE A 50 -4.12 -10.09 1.38
CA PHE A 50 -3.28 -10.95 2.23
C PHE A 50 -4.11 -12.01 2.97
N GLY A 51 -5.25 -11.62 3.53
CA GLY A 51 -6.17 -12.55 4.19
C GLY A 51 -6.74 -13.60 3.24
N GLU A 52 -7.12 -13.19 2.03
CA GLU A 52 -7.64 -14.05 0.98
C GLU A 52 -6.58 -15.04 0.50
N ALA A 53 -5.39 -14.58 0.14
CA ALA A 53 -4.30 -15.44 -0.33
C ALA A 53 -3.95 -16.51 0.71
N ARG A 54 -3.88 -16.12 1.98
CA ARG A 54 -3.66 -17.06 3.08
C ARG A 54 -4.81 -18.04 3.24
N GLY A 55 -6.05 -17.56 3.22
CA GLY A 55 -7.24 -18.41 3.33
C GLY A 55 -7.33 -19.44 2.21
N GLN A 56 -7.05 -19.03 0.97
CA GLN A 56 -6.97 -19.91 -0.19
C GLN A 56 -5.83 -20.92 -0.04
N ALA A 57 -4.66 -20.51 0.43
CA ALA A 57 -3.52 -21.41 0.62
C ALA A 57 -3.85 -22.53 1.61
N ILE A 58 -4.44 -22.16 2.75
CA ILE A 58 -4.88 -23.13 3.77
C ILE A 58 -5.98 -24.04 3.23
N SER A 59 -6.99 -23.46 2.56
CA SER A 59 -8.14 -24.21 2.04
C SER A 59 -7.74 -25.23 0.98
N LEU A 60 -6.80 -24.86 0.10
CA LEU A 60 -6.31 -25.73 -0.98
C LEU A 60 -5.14 -26.61 -0.57
N GLY A 61 -4.52 -26.37 0.59
CA GLY A 61 -3.28 -27.02 1.01
C GLY A 61 -2.10 -26.76 0.06
N LYS A 62 -2.14 -25.67 -0.70
CA LYS A 62 -1.17 -25.33 -1.75
C LYS A 62 -0.53 -23.96 -1.51
N ASN A 63 0.58 -23.71 -2.21
CA ASN A 63 1.20 -22.40 -2.18
C ASN A 63 0.39 -21.41 -3.03
N ILE A 64 0.07 -20.24 -2.47
CA ILE A 64 -0.60 -19.14 -3.17
C ILE A 64 0.33 -17.94 -3.17
N THR A 65 0.50 -17.30 -4.32
CA THR A 65 1.41 -16.15 -4.47
C THR A 65 0.63 -14.88 -4.79
N ILE A 66 0.92 -13.81 -4.07
CA ILE A 66 0.49 -12.46 -4.42
C ILE A 66 1.61 -11.82 -5.24
N LYS A 67 1.24 -11.30 -6.40
CA LYS A 67 2.11 -10.52 -7.29
C LYS A 67 1.73 -9.06 -7.28
N PHE A 68 2.75 -8.21 -7.28
CA PHE A 68 2.59 -6.76 -7.28
C PHE A 68 2.83 -6.12 -8.66
N GLU A 69 3.20 -6.93 -9.64
CA GLU A 69 3.39 -6.53 -11.01
C GLU A 69 2.52 -7.38 -11.93
N CYS A 70 1.95 -6.75 -12.93
CA CYS A 70 1.19 -7.44 -13.95
C CYS A 70 2.10 -7.88 -15.11
N PRO A 71 1.88 -9.08 -15.66
CA PRO A 71 2.62 -9.50 -16.84
C PRO A 71 2.31 -8.60 -18.04
N PRO A 72 3.27 -8.36 -18.95
CA PRO A 72 2.99 -7.73 -20.23
C PRO A 72 2.03 -8.60 -21.07
N SER A 73 1.12 -7.95 -21.79
CA SER A 73 -0.09 -8.45 -22.49
C SER A 73 0.02 -9.76 -23.31
N PRO A 74 -1.10 -10.47 -23.60
CA PRO A 74 -2.52 -10.11 -23.42
C PRO A 74 -3.16 -10.61 -22.10
N ALA A 75 -2.38 -11.20 -21.19
CA ALA A 75 -2.90 -11.55 -19.88
C ALA A 75 -3.11 -10.28 -19.04
N SER A 76 -4.36 -9.90 -18.81
CA SER A 76 -4.70 -8.94 -17.75
C SER A 76 -4.29 -9.53 -16.40
N CYS A 77 -4.21 -8.69 -15.36
CA CYS A 77 -3.93 -9.07 -13.97
C CYS A 77 -5.06 -9.94 -13.39
N LEU A 78 -5.20 -11.17 -13.91
CA LEU A 78 -6.29 -12.07 -13.58
C LEU A 78 -5.87 -12.97 -12.44
N ASN A 79 -6.67 -12.94 -11.39
CA ASN A 79 -6.52 -13.86 -10.27
C ASN A 79 -6.83 -15.29 -10.72
N THR A 80 -6.04 -16.22 -10.21
CA THR A 80 -6.19 -17.67 -10.41
C THR A 80 -6.21 -18.37 -9.05
N SER A 81 -6.40 -19.70 -9.05
CA SER A 81 -6.37 -20.50 -7.82
C SER A 81 -4.98 -20.60 -7.17
N GLU A 82 -3.91 -20.13 -7.81
CA GLU A 82 -2.53 -20.21 -7.29
C GLU A 82 -1.82 -18.85 -7.24
N THR A 83 -2.39 -17.84 -7.89
CA THR A 83 -1.79 -16.51 -7.98
C THR A 83 -2.85 -15.43 -7.92
N LEU A 84 -2.67 -14.47 -7.01
CA LEU A 84 -3.44 -13.24 -6.94
C LEU A 84 -2.55 -12.08 -7.41
N PHE A 85 -3.14 -11.12 -8.09
CA PHE A 85 -2.48 -9.87 -8.47
C PHE A 85 -3.09 -8.74 -7.64
N TRP A 86 -2.23 -7.89 -7.12
CA TRP A 86 -2.65 -6.63 -6.52
C TRP A 86 -1.81 -5.51 -7.07
N ILE A 87 -2.49 -4.53 -7.64
CA ILE A 87 -1.93 -3.25 -8.07
C ILE A 87 -2.77 -2.15 -7.46
N SER A 88 -2.17 -0.99 -7.21
CA SER A 88 -2.96 0.15 -6.76
C SER A 88 -4.01 0.50 -7.83
N PRO A 89 -5.29 0.65 -7.46
CA PRO A 89 -6.33 1.10 -8.39
C PRO A 89 -6.28 2.61 -8.65
N HIS A 90 -5.40 3.33 -7.95
CA HIS A 90 -5.27 4.78 -7.94
C HIS A 90 -3.85 5.17 -8.36
N ASP A 91 -3.74 6.07 -9.34
CA ASP A 91 -2.44 6.53 -9.88
C ASP A 91 -1.66 7.38 -8.86
N ASP A 92 -2.37 8.05 -7.95
CA ASP A 92 -1.80 8.87 -6.87
C ASP A 92 -1.35 8.04 -5.66
N ILE A 93 -1.63 6.74 -5.64
CA ILE A 93 -1.23 5.82 -4.57
C ILE A 93 -0.22 4.80 -5.12
N GLU A 94 0.99 4.81 -4.59
CA GLU A 94 2.06 3.90 -4.99
C GLU A 94 2.59 3.09 -3.81
N MET A 95 3.11 1.89 -4.10
CA MET A 95 3.81 1.08 -3.10
C MET A 95 5.31 1.45 -3.12
N THR A 96 5.78 2.07 -2.04
CA THR A 96 7.17 2.56 -1.92
C THR A 96 8.10 1.56 -1.24
N SER A 97 7.55 0.55 -0.56
CA SER A 97 8.30 -0.59 -0.04
C SER A 97 8.70 -1.59 -1.13
N ASP A 98 9.61 -2.53 -0.81
CA ASP A 98 9.99 -3.62 -1.71
C ASP A 98 8.77 -4.44 -2.22
N ALA A 99 8.43 -4.23 -3.50
CA ALA A 99 7.30 -4.82 -4.22
C ALA A 99 7.53 -6.30 -4.62
N ILE A 100 8.21 -7.07 -3.77
CA ILE A 100 8.54 -8.46 -4.06
C ILE A 100 7.36 -9.37 -3.76
N ASP A 101 7.06 -10.30 -4.66
CA ASP A 101 5.99 -11.29 -4.52
C ASP A 101 5.96 -11.95 -3.13
N VAL A 102 4.75 -12.25 -2.65
CA VAL A 102 4.53 -12.88 -1.34
C VAL A 102 3.88 -14.23 -1.56
N THR A 103 4.55 -15.30 -1.16
CA THR A 103 3.98 -16.64 -1.22
C THR A 103 3.54 -17.12 0.16
N PHE A 104 2.27 -17.48 0.31
CA PHE A 104 1.74 -18.23 1.44
C PHE A 104 1.84 -19.72 1.16
N THR A 105 2.27 -20.48 2.16
CA THR A 105 2.27 -21.94 2.13
C THR A 105 0.89 -22.51 2.40
N GLY A 106 0.68 -23.80 2.11
CA GLY A 106 -0.56 -24.52 2.46
C GLY A 106 -0.89 -24.56 3.97
N LEU A 107 0.04 -24.12 4.83
CA LEU A 107 -0.16 -23.97 6.27
C LEU A 107 -0.47 -22.51 6.67
N GLY A 108 -0.59 -21.61 5.70
CA GLY A 108 -0.84 -20.19 5.90
C GLY A 108 0.37 -19.36 6.34
N ILE A 109 1.57 -19.95 6.37
CA ILE A 109 2.83 -19.26 6.70
C ILE A 109 3.30 -18.48 5.47
N ALA A 110 3.69 -17.22 5.67
CA ALA A 110 4.31 -16.41 4.63
C ALA A 110 5.79 -16.80 4.48
N LYS A 111 6.21 -17.14 3.25
CA LYS A 111 7.61 -17.48 2.98
C LYS A 111 8.52 -16.27 3.19
N GLN A 112 9.74 -16.53 3.66
CA GLN A 112 10.77 -15.51 3.74
C GLN A 112 11.10 -14.99 2.34
N ARG A 113 11.16 -13.67 2.20
CA ARG A 113 11.53 -12.99 0.97
C ARG A 113 12.98 -12.56 1.05
N THR A 114 13.70 -12.65 -0.05
CA THR A 114 15.08 -12.19 -0.16
C THR A 114 15.27 -11.38 -1.44
N LYS A 115 16.24 -10.47 -1.41
CA LYS A 115 16.70 -9.73 -2.61
C LYS A 115 18.22 -9.69 -2.64
N MET A 116 18.79 -9.67 -3.83
CA MET A 116 20.23 -9.48 -4.00
C MET A 116 20.56 -8.00 -3.79
N VAL A 117 21.38 -7.70 -2.79
CA VAL A 117 21.92 -6.36 -2.54
C VAL A 117 23.42 -6.35 -2.77
N LEU A 118 23.99 -5.17 -2.99
CA LEU A 118 25.45 -5.01 -3.09
C LEU A 118 26.10 -5.47 -1.78
N ASN A 119 27.16 -6.26 -1.90
CA ASN A 119 27.93 -6.69 -0.76
C ASN A 119 28.89 -5.57 -0.34
N GLU A 120 28.67 -4.95 0.81
CA GLU A 120 29.55 -3.91 1.34
C GLU A 120 30.97 -4.41 1.64
N ASN A 121 31.14 -5.73 1.79
CA ASN A 121 32.42 -6.37 2.04
C ASN A 121 33.07 -6.93 0.76
N PHE A 122 32.57 -6.55 -0.42
CA PHE A 122 33.16 -6.97 -1.70
C PHE A 122 34.55 -6.35 -1.88
N ASP A 123 35.56 -7.20 -2.08
CA ASP A 123 36.92 -6.78 -2.44
C ASP A 123 37.07 -6.80 -3.96
N GLU A 124 37.19 -5.62 -4.57
CA GLU A 124 37.38 -5.48 -6.03
C GLU A 124 38.69 -6.09 -6.54
N ASN A 125 39.66 -6.34 -5.66
CA ASN A 125 40.94 -6.93 -6.01
C ASN A 125 40.90 -8.47 -6.05
N GLN A 126 39.79 -9.06 -5.62
CA GLN A 126 39.57 -10.50 -5.66
C GLN A 126 38.50 -10.83 -6.70
N PRO A 127 38.62 -11.96 -7.41
CA PRO A 127 37.61 -12.37 -8.38
C PRO A 127 36.26 -12.57 -7.69
N ASP A 128 35.19 -12.18 -8.38
CA ASP A 128 33.82 -12.38 -7.88
C ASP A 128 33.53 -13.88 -7.82
N SER A 129 33.20 -14.37 -6.63
CA SER A 129 32.85 -15.77 -6.43
C SER A 129 31.65 -16.24 -7.26
N LEU A 130 30.77 -15.32 -7.71
CA LEU A 130 29.66 -15.62 -8.60
C LEU A 130 30.10 -15.94 -10.05
N GLU A 131 31.32 -15.59 -10.42
CA GLU A 131 31.90 -15.83 -11.76
C GLU A 131 32.81 -17.07 -11.79
N LEU A 132 33.01 -17.74 -10.64
CA LEU A 132 33.92 -18.88 -10.49
C LEU A 132 33.16 -20.20 -10.38
N ASP A 133 33.51 -21.17 -11.24
CA ASP A 133 33.05 -22.56 -11.17
C ASP A 133 34.26 -23.51 -10.96
N PRO A 134 34.45 -24.12 -9.77
CA PRO A 134 33.67 -23.96 -8.54
C PRO A 134 34.04 -22.67 -7.77
N PRO A 135 33.18 -22.19 -6.86
CA PRO A 135 33.48 -21.04 -6.02
C PRO A 135 34.68 -21.36 -5.12
N THR A 136 35.80 -20.68 -5.35
CA THR A 136 37.07 -20.92 -4.65
C THR A 136 37.38 -19.88 -3.56
N ASN A 137 36.61 -18.79 -3.51
CA ASN A 137 36.64 -17.76 -2.46
C ASN A 137 35.21 -17.37 -2.01
N ALA A 138 35.09 -16.64 -0.90
CA ALA A 138 33.82 -16.14 -0.36
C ALA A 138 33.67 -14.62 -0.60
N ASN A 139 33.86 -14.17 -1.86
CA ASN A 139 33.82 -12.75 -2.24
C ASN A 139 32.77 -12.47 -3.32
N PRO A 140 31.46 -12.59 -3.04
CA PRO A 140 30.44 -12.29 -4.03
C PRO A 140 30.20 -10.78 -4.13
N SER A 141 30.00 -10.24 -5.34
CA SER A 141 29.63 -8.82 -5.52
C SER A 141 28.24 -8.49 -4.97
N LYS A 142 27.36 -9.49 -4.83
CA LYS A 142 26.01 -9.36 -4.28
C LYS A 142 25.71 -10.45 -3.26
N VAL A 143 24.96 -10.09 -2.23
CA VAL A 143 24.51 -11.02 -1.16
C VAL A 143 23.00 -11.01 -1.01
N GLU A 144 22.44 -12.12 -0.56
CA GLU A 144 21.02 -12.21 -0.24
C GLU A 144 20.69 -11.46 1.06
N ALA A 145 19.87 -10.41 0.96
CA ALA A 145 19.31 -9.70 2.10
C ALA A 145 17.85 -10.12 2.34
N ILE A 146 17.47 -10.25 3.61
CA ILE A 146 16.11 -10.54 4.02
C ILE A 146 15.23 -9.31 3.79
N VAL A 147 14.10 -9.51 3.12
CA VAL A 147 13.11 -8.46 2.88
C VAL A 147 11.95 -8.65 3.87
N PRO A 148 11.69 -7.66 4.76
CA PRO A 148 10.63 -7.78 5.76
C PRO A 148 9.25 -7.76 5.10
N LEU A 149 8.26 -8.39 5.72
CA LEU A 149 6.85 -8.38 5.28
C LEU A 149 6.15 -7.06 5.67
N VAL A 150 6.74 -5.94 5.25
CA VAL A 150 6.27 -4.58 5.51
C VAL A 150 5.97 -3.93 4.17
N PHE A 151 4.75 -3.41 4.02
CA PHE A 151 4.25 -2.86 2.77
C PHE A 151 3.76 -1.43 3.01
N THR A 152 4.39 -0.47 2.35
CA THR A 152 4.10 0.95 2.52
C THR A 152 3.43 1.47 1.27
N LEU A 153 2.20 1.96 1.41
CA LEU A 153 1.49 2.70 0.39
C LEU A 153 1.62 4.20 0.67
N CYS A 154 2.08 4.98 -0.30
CA CYS A 154 2.19 6.42 -0.24
C CYS A 154 1.14 7.04 -1.15
N ASN A 155 0.46 8.09 -0.68
CA ASN A 155 -0.32 8.96 -1.55
C ASN A 155 0.48 10.23 -1.87
N ALA A 156 0.80 10.45 -3.15
CA ALA A 156 1.66 11.54 -3.58
C ALA A 156 1.02 12.93 -3.43
N ASP A 157 -0.32 13.05 -3.48
CA ASP A 157 -1.03 14.33 -3.41
C ASP A 157 -1.09 14.91 -2.00
N ILE A 158 -1.17 14.04 -0.99
CA ILE A 158 -1.29 14.45 0.43
C ILE A 158 -0.04 14.14 1.28
N GLU A 159 0.99 13.52 0.68
CA GLU A 159 2.25 13.12 1.32
C GLU A 159 2.06 12.23 2.57
N GLU A 160 0.90 11.57 2.69
CA GLU A 160 0.62 10.59 3.74
C GLU A 160 0.88 9.17 3.26
N SER A 161 1.34 8.32 4.18
CA SER A 161 1.53 6.90 3.93
C SER A 161 0.72 6.02 4.89
N ARG A 162 0.51 4.78 4.47
CA ARG A 162 -0.01 3.69 5.29
C ARG A 162 0.86 2.47 5.14
N THR A 163 1.26 1.90 6.28
CA THR A 163 2.15 0.75 6.31
C THR A 163 1.44 -0.45 6.89
N ILE A 164 1.34 -1.52 6.12
CA ILE A 164 0.82 -2.83 6.51
C ILE A 164 1.99 -3.70 6.94
N THR A 165 1.89 -4.31 8.12
CA THR A 165 2.85 -5.34 8.56
C THR A 165 2.16 -6.70 8.55
N VAL A 166 2.77 -7.67 7.89
CA VAL A 166 2.32 -9.07 7.87
C VAL A 166 3.30 -9.91 8.68
N SER A 167 2.79 -10.70 9.63
CA SER A 167 3.63 -11.61 10.41
C SER A 167 4.17 -12.75 9.56
N LYS A 168 5.22 -13.41 10.06
CA LYS A 168 5.72 -14.67 9.45
C LYS A 168 4.64 -15.75 9.41
N PHE A 169 3.68 -15.72 10.33
CA PHE A 169 2.53 -16.63 10.36
C PHE A 169 1.41 -16.22 9.41
N GLY A 170 1.61 -15.17 8.61
CA GLY A 170 0.70 -14.72 7.58
C GLY A 170 -0.52 -13.95 8.08
N THR A 171 -0.51 -13.45 9.32
CA THR A 171 -1.54 -12.50 9.81
C THR A 171 -1.16 -11.08 9.42
N VAL A 172 -2.15 -10.25 9.09
CA VAL A 172 -1.93 -8.80 9.10
C VAL A 172 -1.92 -8.35 10.56
N ASP A 173 -0.79 -7.88 11.05
CA ASP A 173 -0.61 -7.49 12.46
C ASP A 173 -1.16 -6.09 12.73
N GLY A 174 -1.14 -5.21 11.72
CA GLY A 174 -1.72 -3.88 11.83
C GLY A 174 -1.44 -3.01 10.62
N ILE A 175 -2.12 -1.86 10.62
CA ILE A 175 -1.92 -0.76 9.67
C ILE A 175 -1.50 0.46 10.48
N THR A 176 -0.38 1.07 10.13
CA THR A 176 0.12 2.30 10.76
C THR A 176 0.12 3.45 9.75
N SER A 177 -0.08 4.67 10.24
CA SER A 177 -0.01 5.88 9.43
C SER A 177 1.37 6.51 9.53
N GLY A 178 1.84 7.09 8.44
CA GLY A 178 3.11 7.82 8.38
C GLY A 178 3.07 8.91 7.30
N THR A 179 4.24 9.41 6.96
CA THR A 179 4.46 10.27 5.79
C THR A 179 5.12 9.47 4.67
N CYS A 180 5.00 9.94 3.45
CA CYS A 180 5.83 9.44 2.36
C CYS A 180 7.31 9.75 2.64
N SER A 181 8.21 8.85 2.22
CA SER A 181 9.65 8.90 2.48
C SER A 181 10.44 8.88 1.18
#